data_AF-A0A1Q4DBG8-F1
#
_entry.id   AF-A0A1Q4DBG8-F1
#
_cell.length_a   1.000
_cell.length_b   1.000
_cell.length_c   1.000
_cell.angle_alpha   90.00
_cell.angle_beta   90.00
_cell.angle_gamma   90.00
#
_symmetry.space_group_name_H-M   'P 1'
#
loop_
_entity.id
_entity.type
_entity.pdbx_description
1 polymer ?
#
loop_
_entity_poly.entity_id
_entity_poly.type
_entity_poly.pdbx_seq_one_letter_code
_entity_poly.pdbx_strand_id
1 'polypeptide(L)'
;MATQERMFAGYALVLFRPRSPIARLYSLAVTDPAARRGVGVGLISAVEGIARRRRCKVLRIDIPQKHAAGAACCRKAGFQELDDAARRKKGMIQLEKPLYKIVRS
;
A
#
# COMPACT_ATOMS: atom_id res chain seq x y z
N MET A 1 -30.08 -19.81 -16.11
CA MET A 1 -29.39 -19.52 -14.83
C MET A 1 -28.00 -19.00 -15.16
N ALA A 2 -27.69 -17.74 -14.82
CA ALA A 2 -26.38 -17.17 -15.07
C ALA A 2 -25.50 -17.40 -13.83
N THR A 3 -24.54 -18.31 -13.94
CA THR A 3 -23.49 -18.48 -12.92
C THR A 3 -22.58 -17.27 -13.03
N GLN A 4 -22.74 -16.28 -12.16
CA GLN A 4 -21.72 -15.26 -12.02
C GLN A 4 -20.49 -15.92 -11.37
N GLU A 5 -19.50 -16.25 -12.19
CA GLU A 5 -18.17 -16.54 -11.69
C GLU A 5 -17.66 -15.28 -10.99
N ARG A 6 -17.52 -15.34 -9.67
CA ARG A 6 -16.91 -14.25 -8.89
C ARG A 6 -15.46 -14.12 -9.32
N MET A 7 -15.21 -13.24 -10.27
CA MET A 7 -13.86 -12.91 -10.70
C MET A 7 -13.13 -12.17 -9.58
N PHE A 8 -11.96 -12.69 -9.20
CA PHE A 8 -11.14 -12.09 -8.15
C PHE A 8 -10.49 -10.80 -8.67
N ALA A 9 -10.88 -9.64 -8.13
CA ALA A 9 -10.38 -8.35 -8.61
C ALA A 9 -8.94 -8.02 -8.18
N GLY A 10 -8.48 -8.59 -7.05
CA GLY A 10 -7.14 -8.37 -6.53
C GLY A 10 -7.03 -8.57 -5.01
N TYR A 11 -5.82 -8.41 -4.48
CA TYR A 11 -5.54 -8.56 -3.06
C TYR A 11 -4.48 -7.58 -2.56
N ALA A 12 -4.49 -7.35 -1.24
CA ALA A 12 -3.43 -6.66 -0.51
C ALA A 12 -3.04 -7.47 0.72
N LEU A 13 -1.73 -7.68 0.92
CA LEU A 13 -1.17 -8.36 2.08
C LEU A 13 -0.45 -7.34 2.96
N VAL A 14 -0.88 -7.22 4.22
CA VAL A 14 -0.31 -6.29 5.20
C VAL A 14 0.25 -7.06 6.41
N LEU A 15 1.46 -6.72 6.81
CA LEU A 15 2.16 -7.31 7.95
C LEU A 15 2.22 -6.30 9.11
N PHE A 16 1.89 -6.80 10.31
CA PHE A 16 1.98 -6.06 11.56
C PHE A 16 3.07 -6.66 12.44
N ARG A 17 3.89 -5.80 13.06
CA ARG A 17 4.89 -6.25 14.03
C ARG A 17 4.47 -5.80 15.44
N PRO A 18 4.67 -6.64 16.48
CA PRO A 18 4.43 -6.23 17.86
C PRO A 18 5.16 -4.93 18.20
N ARG A 19 4.48 -4.04 18.94
CA ARG A 19 5.00 -2.73 19.38
C ARG A 19 5.50 -1.80 18.27
N SER A 20 5.18 -2.08 17.00
CA SER A 20 5.56 -1.21 15.89
C SER A 20 4.39 -0.30 15.49
N PRO A 21 4.61 1.02 15.37
CA PRO A 21 3.59 1.93 14.83
C PRO A 21 3.47 1.85 13.30
N ILE A 22 4.16 0.91 12.64
CA ILE A 22 4.25 0.82 11.18
C ILE A 22 3.52 -0.44 10.70
N ALA A 23 2.51 -0.24 9.86
CA ALA A 23 1.93 -1.30 9.05
C ALA A 23 2.75 -1.44 7.75
N ARG A 24 3.15 -2.66 7.39
CA ARG A 24 3.90 -2.90 6.15
C ARG A 24 2.99 -3.53 5.10
N LEU A 25 2.67 -2.79 4.05
CA LEU A 25 2.05 -3.36 2.85
C LEU A 25 3.13 -4.16 2.11
N TYR A 26 3.01 -5.49 2.15
CA TYR A 26 4.03 -6.41 1.64
C TYR A 26 3.79 -6.81 0.19
N SER A 27 2.53 -7.01 -0.20
CA SER A 27 2.16 -7.32 -1.58
C SER A 27 0.82 -6.67 -1.93
N LEU A 28 0.69 -6.22 -3.18
CA LEU A 28 -0.52 -5.66 -3.77
C LEU A 28 -0.59 -6.15 -5.22
N ALA A 29 -1.63 -6.90 -5.56
CA ALA A 29 -1.86 -7.37 -6.93
C ALA A 29 -3.32 -7.14 -7.34
N VAL A 30 -3.52 -6.80 -8.61
CA VAL A 30 -4.82 -6.60 -9.24
C VAL A 30 -4.86 -7.48 -10.48
N THR A 31 -5.90 -8.29 -10.61
CA THR A 31 -5.92 -9.44 -11.54
C THR A 31 -6.36 -9.05 -12.96
N ASP A 32 -7.09 -7.95 -13.12
CA ASP A 32 -7.69 -7.56 -14.40
C ASP A 32 -7.11 -6.21 -14.92
N PRO A 33 -6.52 -6.17 -16.13
CA PRO A 33 -6.14 -4.94 -16.83
C PRO A 33 -7.29 -3.94 -17.04
N ALA A 34 -8.54 -4.39 -17.10
CA ALA A 34 -9.75 -3.56 -17.14
C ALA A 34 -10.13 -3.00 -15.74
N ALA A 35 -9.64 -3.62 -14.66
CA ALA A 35 -9.77 -3.15 -13.28
C ALA A 35 -8.77 -2.05 -12.88
N ARG A 36 -8.07 -1.44 -13.85
CA ARG A 36 -7.26 -0.21 -13.66
C ARG A 36 -8.08 1.01 -13.18
N ARG A 37 -9.39 0.88 -13.00
CA ARG A 37 -10.30 1.88 -12.39
C ARG A 37 -10.33 1.76 -10.86
N GLY A 38 -9.22 2.09 -10.21
CA GLY A 38 -9.23 2.38 -8.77
C GLY A 38 -9.27 1.19 -7.82
N VAL A 39 -9.26 -0.07 -8.29
CA VAL A 39 -9.20 -1.25 -7.39
C VAL A 39 -7.95 -1.23 -6.52
N GLY A 40 -6.78 -0.92 -7.09
CA GLY A 40 -5.54 -0.79 -6.31
C GLY A 40 -5.62 0.29 -5.22
N VAL A 41 -6.24 1.43 -5.54
CA VAL A 41 -6.46 2.51 -4.57
C VAL A 41 -7.47 2.10 -3.49
N GLY A 42 -8.54 1.38 -3.87
CA GLY A 42 -9.53 0.84 -2.94
C GLY A 42 -8.92 -0.18 -1.97
N LEU A 43 -8.08 -1.09 -2.47
CA LEU A 43 -7.34 -2.05 -1.64
C LEU A 43 -6.41 -1.32 -0.65
N ILE A 44 -5.69 -0.30 -1.11
CA ILE A 44 -4.85 0.54 -0.24
C ILE A 44 -5.71 1.22 0.84
N SER A 45 -6.85 1.81 0.47
CA SER A 45 -7.75 2.47 1.42
C SER A 45 -8.28 1.49 2.49
N ALA A 46 -8.63 0.27 2.09
CA ALA A 46 -9.02 -0.78 3.02
C ALA A 46 -7.88 -1.14 4.00
N VAL A 47 -6.65 -1.26 3.50
CA VAL A 47 -5.46 -1.48 4.33
C VAL A 47 -5.22 -0.31 5.29
N GLU A 48 -5.38 0.94 4.86
CA GLU A 48 -5.29 2.11 5.74
C GLU A 48 -6.30 2.04 6.90
N GLY A 49 -7.55 1.65 6.61
CA GLY A 49 -8.58 1.44 7.63
C GLY A 49 -8.19 0.38 8.66
N ILE A 50 -7.66 -0.77 8.20
CA ILE A 50 -7.17 -1.84 9.09
C ILE A 50 -5.99 -1.34 9.94
N ALA A 51 -5.04 -0.63 9.33
CA ALA A 51 -3.87 -0.09 10.01
C ALA A 51 -4.26 0.96 11.08
N ARG A 52 -5.21 1.84 10.77
CA ARG A 52 -5.78 2.80 11.73
C ARG A 52 -6.44 2.10 12.92
N ARG A 53 -7.29 1.08 12.68
CA ARG A 53 -7.91 0.29 13.76
C ARG A 53 -6.89 -0.37 14.68
N ARG A 54 -5.72 -0.73 14.15
CA ARG A 54 -4.58 -1.28 14.91
C ARG A 54 -3.66 -0.19 15.51
N ARG A 55 -4.04 1.08 15.44
CA ARG A 55 -3.28 2.25 15.92
C ARG A 55 -1.90 2.41 15.27
N CYS A 56 -1.70 1.86 14.08
CA CYS A 56 -0.50 2.16 13.29
C CYS A 56 -0.54 3.63 12.87
N LYS A 57 0.61 4.30 12.93
CA LYS A 57 0.80 5.71 12.55
C LYS A 57 1.18 5.88 11.08
N VAL A 58 1.83 4.87 10.50
CA VAL A 58 2.38 4.92 9.14
C VAL A 58 2.08 3.61 8.42
N LEU A 59 1.71 3.71 7.14
CA LEU A 59 1.68 2.59 6.20
C LEU A 59 2.90 2.68 5.28
N ARG A 60 3.66 1.59 5.13
CA ARG A 60 4.92 1.55 4.37
C ARG A 60 4.96 0.39 3.39
N ILE A 61 5.57 0.60 2.23
CA ILE A 61 5.78 -0.42 1.19
C ILE A 61 7.19 -0.29 0.59
N ASP A 62 7.81 -1.43 0.30
CA ASP A 62 9.05 -1.51 -0.50
C ASP A 62 8.66 -2.00 -1.90
N ILE A 63 9.05 -1.29 -2.95
CA ILE A 63 8.72 -1.63 -4.34
C ILE A 63 10.01 -1.69 -5.16
N PRO A 64 10.20 -2.69 -6.05
CA PRO A 64 11.31 -2.67 -6.99
C PRO A 64 11.27 -1.43 -7.89
N GLN A 65 12.41 -0.77 -8.10
CA GLN A 65 12.51 0.42 -8.97
C GLN A 65 11.93 0.19 -10.37
N LYS A 66 12.07 -1.03 -10.90
CA LYS A 66 11.54 -1.45 -12.20
C LYS A 66 10.00 -1.53 -12.27
N HIS A 67 9.31 -1.54 -11.13
CA HIS A 67 7.86 -1.72 -11.06
C HIS A 67 7.11 -0.38 -11.06
N ALA A 68 7.28 0.38 -12.16
CA ALA A 68 6.78 1.75 -12.29
C ALA A 68 5.26 1.89 -12.07
N ALA A 69 4.46 0.90 -12.51
CA ALA A 69 3.00 0.91 -12.32
C ALA A 69 2.60 0.87 -10.84
N GLY A 70 3.27 0.03 -10.03
CA GLY A 70 3.02 -0.05 -8.59
C GLY A 70 3.44 1.22 -7.87
N ALA A 71 4.59 1.79 -8.24
CA ALA A 71 5.05 3.07 -7.71
C ALA A 71 4.05 4.20 -8.01
N ALA A 72 3.57 4.30 -9.25
CA ALA A 72 2.57 5.30 -9.64
C ALA A 72 1.24 5.12 -8.88
N CYS A 73 0.77 3.87 -8.70
CA CYS A 73 -0.42 3.59 -7.90
C CYS A 73 -0.26 4.05 -6.44
N CYS A 74 0.88 3.78 -5.82
CA CYS A 74 1.14 4.21 -4.44
C CYS A 74 1.23 5.73 -4.33
N ARG A 75 1.92 6.41 -5.26
CA ARG A 75 1.96 7.88 -5.28
C ARG A 75 0.57 8.49 -5.44
N LYS A 76 -0.28 7.94 -6.31
CA LYS A 76 -1.69 8.36 -6.45
C LYS A 76 -2.50 8.16 -5.16
N ALA A 77 -2.16 7.16 -4.36
CA ALA A 77 -2.77 6.94 -3.06
C ALA A 77 -2.19 7.86 -1.94
N GLY A 78 -1.26 8.76 -2.26
CA GLY A 78 -0.67 9.72 -1.32
C GLY A 78 0.55 9.20 -0.56
N PHE A 79 1.22 8.17 -1.08
CA PHE A 79 2.52 7.76 -0.55
C PHE A 79 3.62 8.70 -1.05
N GLN A 80 4.60 8.95 -0.19
CA GLN A 80 5.82 9.69 -0.48
C GLN A 80 7.04 8.78 -0.37
N GLU A 81 8.11 9.10 -1.07
CA GLU A 81 9.38 8.39 -0.95
C GLU A 81 9.99 8.66 0.42
N LEU A 82 10.39 7.59 1.10
CA LEU A 82 11.15 7.69 2.34
C LEU A 82 12.63 7.79 1.99
N ASP A 83 13.23 8.94 2.30
CA ASP A 83 14.67 9.13 2.17
C ASP A 83 15.38 8.68 3.45
N ASP A 84 15.54 7.36 3.59
CA ASP A 84 16.30 6.74 4.69
C ASP A 84 17.45 5.91 4.10
N ALA A 85 18.61 6.56 3.95
CA ALA A 85 19.80 5.96 3.35
C ALA A 85 20.28 4.69 4.07
N ALA A 86 20.04 4.58 5.39
CA ALA A 86 20.45 3.41 6.18
C ALA A 86 19.54 2.19 5.96
N ARG A 87 18.29 2.40 5.49
CA ARG A 87 17.30 1.33 5.26
C ARG A 87 17.03 1.04 3.79
N ARG A 88 17.63 1.81 2.88
CA ARG A 88 17.44 1.67 1.44
C ARG A 88 18.05 0.37 0.92
N LYS A 89 17.20 -0.60 0.58
CA LYS A 89 17.61 -1.82 -0.13
C LYS A 89 17.95 -1.46 -1.58
N LYS A 90 19.10 -1.94 -2.08
CA LYS A 90 19.54 -1.71 -3.47
C LYS A 90 18.44 -2.14 -4.45
N GLY A 91 18.10 -1.26 -5.40
CA GLY A 91 17.07 -1.52 -6.41
C GLY A 91 15.61 -1.46 -5.93
N MET A 92 15.37 -1.04 -4.68
CA MET A 92 14.03 -0.84 -4.12
C MET A 92 13.81 0.64 -3.79
N ILE A 93 12.62 1.13 -4.09
CA ILE A 93 12.11 2.38 -3.53
C ILE A 93 11.26 2.05 -2.31
N GLN A 94 11.47 2.79 -1.23
CA GLN A 94 10.65 2.68 -0.03
C GLN A 94 9.67 3.85 -0.04
N LEU A 95 8.38 3.54 0.02
CA LEU A 95 7.31 4.53 0.04
C LEU A 95 6.56 4.44 1.37
N GLU A 96 6.14 5.58 1.91
CA GLU A 96 5.32 5.63 3.10
C GLU A 96 4.22 6.67 3.05
N LYS A 97 3.19 6.44 3.87
CA LYS A 97 2.07 7.36 4.05
C LYS A 97 1.74 7.47 5.54
N PRO A 98 1.86 8.67 6.13
CA PRO A 98 1.32 8.96 7.44
C PRO A 98 -0.19 8.75 7.43
N LEU A 99 -0.72 8.00 8.41
CA LEU A 99 -2.15 7.73 8.50
C LEU A 99 -2.88 8.87 9.20
N TYR A 100 -2.25 9.54 10.15
CA TYR A 100 -2.85 10.70 10.82
C TYR A 100 -2.27 11.99 10.23
N LYS A 101 -3.10 13.02 10.11
CA LYS A 101 -2.60 14.37 9.80
C LYS A 101 -1.70 14.79 10.95
N ILE A 102 -0.50 15.27 10.64
CA ILE A 102 0.32 16.00 11.60
C ILE A 102 -0.37 17.34 11.77
N VAL A 103 -1.17 17.49 12.83
CA VAL A 103 -1.63 18.82 13.26
C VAL A 103 -0.41 19.50 13.84
N ARG A 104 0.15 20.49 13.13
CA ARG A 104 1.10 21.43 13.70
C ARG A 104 0.28 22.47 14.44
N SER A 105 0.34 22.44 15.77
CA SER A 105 -0.11 23.53 16.63
C SER A 105 0.85 24.70 16.55
#